data_AF-A0A0H4VM61-F1
#
_entry.id   AF-A0A0H4VM61-F1
#
_cell.length_a   1.000
_cell.length_b   1.000
_cell.length_c   1.000
_cell.angle_alpha   90.00
_cell.angle_beta   90.00
_cell.angle_gamma   90.00
#
_symmetry.space_group_name_H-M   'P 1'
#
loop_
_entity.id
_entity.type
_entity.pdbx_description
1 polymer ?
#
loop_
_entity_poly.entity_id
_entity_poly.type
_entity_poly.pdbx_seq_one_letter_code
_entity_poly.pdbx_strand_id
1 'polypeptide(L)'
;MDGEIEYIVEDAAQVVHEHISRLMQIKFPEEDIIQILDLEFEYQELTGLTSETKPICDYPLPVDEEEMKIFILHRCKEIGIVIREDELEEILEKELIYLRMIGLIDDEDGLPHLN
;
A
#
# COMPACT_ATOMS: atom_id res chain seq x y z
N MET A 1 -7.52 -21.52 -15.57
CA MET A 1 -6.16 -21.11 -15.20
C MET A 1 -6.39 -20.16 -14.06
N ASP A 2 -6.35 -20.69 -12.83
CA ASP A 2 -6.40 -19.88 -11.63
C ASP A 2 -5.06 -19.16 -11.56
N GLY A 3 -5.00 -17.96 -12.16
CA GLY A 3 -3.88 -17.06 -11.96
C GLY A 3 -4.07 -16.50 -10.56
N GLU A 4 -3.23 -16.93 -9.62
CA GLU A 4 -3.13 -16.23 -8.33
C GLU A 4 -2.76 -14.78 -8.64
N ILE A 5 -3.57 -13.84 -8.17
CA ILE A 5 -3.27 -12.42 -8.26
C ILE A 5 -2.12 -12.17 -7.30
N GLU A 6 -0.94 -11.91 -7.83
CA GLU A 6 0.27 -11.62 -7.06
C GLU A 6 0.44 -10.10 -6.96
N TYR A 7 0.64 -9.62 -5.74
CA TYR A 7 1.03 -8.24 -5.50
C TYR A 7 2.54 -8.10 -5.77
N ILE A 8 2.92 -7.21 -6.69
CA ILE A 8 4.32 -6.91 -7.01
C ILE A 8 4.62 -5.48 -6.54
N VAL A 9 5.50 -5.32 -5.56
CA VAL A 9 5.80 -4.03 -4.93
C VAL A 9 6.39 -3.01 -5.91
N GLU A 10 7.22 -3.46 -6.86
CA GLU A 10 7.79 -2.59 -7.88
C GLU A 10 6.72 -2.03 -8.82
N ASP A 11 5.77 -2.87 -9.25
CA ASP A 11 4.65 -2.43 -10.08
C ASP A 11 3.73 -1.46 -9.31
N ALA A 12 3.49 -1.76 -8.02
CA ALA A 12 2.72 -0.89 -7.14
C ALA A 12 3.40 0.49 -6.99
N ALA A 13 4.70 0.52 -6.71
CA ALA A 13 5.47 1.74 -6.57
C ALA A 13 5.48 2.57 -7.85
N GLN A 14 5.58 1.92 -9.02
CA GLN A 14 5.47 2.61 -10.30
C GLN A 14 4.09 3.27 -10.45
N VAL A 15 3.00 2.54 -10.18
CA VAL A 15 1.64 3.08 -10.27
C VAL A 15 1.45 4.25 -9.30
N VAL A 16 1.93 4.12 -8.06
CA VAL A 16 1.91 5.21 -7.08
C VAL A 16 2.67 6.42 -7.63
N HIS A 17 3.91 6.25 -8.10
CA HIS A 17 4.72 7.34 -8.64
C HIS A 17 4.01 8.08 -9.77
N GLU A 18 3.34 7.36 -10.67
CA GLU A 18 2.59 7.96 -11.78
C GLU A 18 1.36 8.77 -11.33
N HIS A 19 0.78 8.45 -10.16
CA HIS A 19 -0.51 9.01 -9.70
C HIS A 19 -0.42 9.99 -8.51
N ILE A 20 0.74 10.07 -7.84
CA ILE A 20 1.00 11.12 -6.84
C ILE A 20 1.26 12.48 -7.50
N SER A 21 1.13 13.55 -6.72
CA SER A 21 1.34 14.91 -7.19
C SER A 21 2.75 15.14 -7.74
N ARG A 22 2.90 16.07 -8.69
CA ARG A 22 4.21 16.34 -9.32
C ARG A 22 5.30 16.74 -8.32
N LEU A 23 4.93 17.40 -7.22
CA LEU A 23 5.88 17.75 -6.17
C LEU A 23 6.36 16.50 -5.43
N MET A 24 5.44 15.56 -5.17
CA MET A 24 5.75 14.27 -4.57
C MET A 24 6.63 13.41 -5.49
N GLN A 25 6.35 13.36 -6.80
CA GLN A 25 7.18 12.64 -7.78
C GLN A 25 8.65 13.09 -7.79
N ILE A 26 8.89 14.38 -7.54
CA ILE A 26 10.24 14.96 -7.48
C ILE A 26 10.91 14.63 -6.14
N LYS A 27 10.13 14.61 -5.06
CA LYS A 27 10.60 14.40 -3.70
C LYS A 27 10.89 12.92 -3.42
N PHE A 28 10.03 12.03 -3.91
CA PHE A 28 10.05 10.61 -3.67
C PHE A 28 10.32 9.88 -4.99
N PRO A 29 11.57 9.48 -5.26
CA PRO A 29 11.86 8.54 -6.33
C PRO A 29 11.15 7.21 -6.06
N GLU A 30 10.96 6.42 -7.12
CA GLU A 30 10.34 5.09 -7.04
C GLU A 30 11.00 4.19 -5.98
N GLU A 31 12.33 4.23 -5.85
CA GLU A 31 13.08 3.48 -4.82
C GLU A 31 12.68 3.83 -3.38
N ASP A 32 12.30 5.08 -3.12
CA ASP A 32 11.81 5.50 -1.80
C ASP A 32 10.38 5.01 -1.58
N ILE A 33 9.55 5.01 -2.64
CA ILE A 33 8.17 4.51 -2.59
C ILE A 33 8.16 3.00 -2.33
N ILE A 34 9.03 2.22 -3.00
CA ILE A 34 9.19 0.78 -2.74
C ILE A 34 9.49 0.55 -1.25
N GLN A 35 10.46 1.27 -0.68
CA GLN A 35 10.79 1.14 0.75
C GLN A 35 9.61 1.50 1.66
N ILE A 36 8.79 2.49 1.30
CA ILE A 36 7.61 2.86 2.07
C ILE A 36 6.56 1.75 2.05
N LEU A 37 6.29 1.15 0.88
CA LEU A 37 5.36 0.04 0.73
C LEU A 37 5.88 -1.23 1.43
N ASP A 38 7.18 -1.53 1.35
CA ASP A 38 7.79 -2.63 2.09
C ASP A 38 7.60 -2.50 3.60
N LEU A 39 7.68 -1.28 4.15
CA LEU A 39 7.43 -1.01 5.56
C LEU A 39 5.97 -1.24 5.97
N GLU A 40 5.03 -1.02 5.05
CA GLU A 40 3.63 -1.38 5.26
C GLU A 40 3.48 -2.89 5.40
N PHE A 41 4.05 -3.68 4.49
CA PHE A 41 4.05 -5.14 4.60
C PHE A 41 4.78 -5.64 5.85
N GLU A 42 5.91 -5.04 6.22
CA GLU A 42 6.62 -5.36 7.48
C GLU A 42 5.68 -5.16 8.69
N TYR A 43 4.93 -4.06 8.72
CA TYR A 43 3.96 -3.82 9.80
C TYR A 43 2.85 -4.88 9.82
N GLN A 44 2.30 -5.23 8.66
CA GLN A 44 1.28 -6.28 8.53
C GLN A 44 1.83 -7.66 8.96
N GLU A 45 3.09 -7.97 8.68
CA GLU A 45 3.76 -9.18 9.19
C GLU A 45 3.91 -9.17 10.71
N LEU A 46 4.39 -8.05 11.28
CA LEU A 46 4.62 -7.91 12.71
C LEU A 46 3.33 -8.00 13.54
N THR A 47 2.24 -7.47 13.01
CA THR A 47 0.91 -7.50 13.62
C THR A 47 0.19 -8.84 13.41
N GLY A 48 0.80 -9.77 12.67
CA GLY A 48 0.26 -11.09 12.39
C GLY A 48 -0.85 -11.11 11.34
N LEU A 49 -1.00 -10.04 10.55
CA LEU A 49 -1.95 -9.97 9.44
C LEU A 49 -1.55 -10.90 8.28
N THR A 50 -0.26 -11.13 8.05
CA THR A 50 0.25 -11.90 6.88
C THR A 50 0.94 -13.23 7.24
N SER A 51 0.80 -13.74 8.47
CA SER A 51 1.39 -15.05 8.86
C SER A 51 0.92 -16.19 7.92
N GLU A 52 1.90 -16.91 7.32
CA GLU A 52 1.86 -17.94 6.24
C GLU A 52 0.83 -19.10 6.32
N THR A 53 -0.22 -19.02 7.15
CA THR A 53 -1.17 -20.12 7.36
C THR A 53 -2.64 -19.72 7.28
N LYS A 54 -2.97 -18.50 6.84
CA LYS A 54 -4.37 -18.11 6.64
C LYS A 54 -4.62 -17.62 5.22
N PRO A 55 -5.63 -18.18 4.52
CA PRO A 55 -6.06 -17.65 3.25
C PRO A 55 -6.45 -16.17 3.44
N ILE A 56 -6.15 -15.34 2.44
CA ILE A 56 -6.43 -13.90 2.35
C ILE A 56 -7.95 -13.58 2.48
N CYS A 57 -8.80 -14.60 2.69
CA CYS A 57 -10.26 -14.57 2.55
C CYS A 57 -11.05 -14.32 3.85
N ASP A 58 -10.42 -13.96 4.98
CA ASP A 58 -11.13 -13.69 6.25
C ASP A 58 -10.55 -12.50 7.03
N TYR A 59 -10.33 -11.35 6.39
CA TYR A 59 -9.96 -10.12 7.11
C TYR A 59 -11.13 -9.14 7.22
N PRO A 60 -11.64 -8.97 8.44
CA PRO A 60 -11.64 -7.65 9.03
C PRO A 60 -10.93 -7.74 10.39
N LEU A 61 -9.60 -7.90 10.38
CA LEU A 61 -8.83 -7.41 11.52
C LEU A 61 -8.70 -5.90 11.32
N PRO A 62 -9.17 -5.07 12.26
CA PRO A 62 -9.01 -3.63 12.16
C PRO A 62 -7.51 -3.34 12.21
N VAL A 63 -6.91 -3.07 11.05
CA VAL A 63 -5.61 -2.42 10.99
C VAL A 63 -5.82 -1.05 11.60
N ASP A 64 -5.13 -0.77 12.69
CA ASP A 64 -5.07 0.60 13.19
C ASP A 64 -4.20 1.39 12.21
N GLU A 65 -4.88 2.07 11.28
CA GLU A 65 -4.23 2.90 10.25
C GLU A 65 -3.34 3.97 10.87
N GLU A 66 -3.69 4.48 12.05
CA GLU A 66 -2.89 5.48 12.77
C GLU A 66 -1.59 4.85 13.30
N GLU A 67 -1.67 3.66 13.90
CA GLU A 67 -0.49 2.92 14.36
C GLU A 67 0.44 2.53 13.20
N MET A 68 -0.13 2.07 12.08
CA MET A 68 0.61 1.75 10.87
C MET A 68 1.34 2.97 10.30
N LYS A 69 0.65 4.11 10.16
CA LYS A 69 1.27 5.36 9.71
C LYS A 69 2.39 5.80 10.63
N ILE A 70 2.18 5.74 11.96
CA ILE A 70 3.21 6.08 12.94
C ILE A 70 4.43 5.16 12.80
N PHE A 71 4.23 3.86 12.62
CA PHE A 71 5.30 2.89 12.39
C PHE A 71 6.11 3.24 11.14
N ILE A 72 5.45 3.43 9.99
CA ILE A 72 6.10 3.75 8.72
C ILE A 72 6.86 5.08 8.85
N LEU A 73 6.25 6.14 9.41
CA LEU A 73 6.91 7.43 9.63
C LEU A 73 8.18 7.29 10.49
N HIS A 74 8.13 6.48 11.54
CA HIS A 74 9.29 6.24 12.39
C HIS A 74 10.40 5.52 11.63
N ARG A 75 10.06 4.47 10.87
CA ARG A 75 11.01 3.67 10.10
C ARG A 75 11.63 4.44 8.94
N CYS A 76 10.84 5.19 8.18
CA CYS A 76 11.31 6.10 7.13
C CYS A 76 12.41 7.03 7.66
N LYS A 77 12.23 7.59 8.87
CA LYS A 77 13.24 8.43 9.50
C LYS A 77 14.54 7.69 9.82
N GLU A 78 14.47 6.41 10.20
CA GLU A 78 15.65 5.58 10.48
C GLU A 78 16.46 5.28 9.22
N ILE A 79 15.79 5.10 8.07
CA ILE A 79 16.41 4.82 6.76
C ILE A 79 16.73 6.10 5.95
N GLY A 80 16.41 7.28 6.48
CA GLY A 80 16.77 8.57 5.89
C GLY A 80 15.73 9.17 4.95
N ILE A 81 14.54 8.57 4.85
CA ILE A 81 13.40 9.09 4.10
C ILE A 81 12.64 10.10 4.98
N VAL A 82 12.60 11.36 4.54
CA VAL A 82 11.90 12.44 5.25
C VAL A 82 10.51 12.65 4.64
N ILE A 83 9.53 11.98 5.24
CA ILE A 83 8.13 12.01 4.82
C ILE A 83 7.24 12.55 5.94
N ARG A 84 6.21 13.31 5.56
CA ARG A 84 5.16 13.79 6.46
C ARG A 84 3.94 12.87 6.36
N GLU A 85 3.06 12.97 7.35
CA GLU A 85 1.82 12.18 7.40
C GLU A 85 0.93 12.40 6.16
N ASP A 86 0.72 13.66 5.73
CA ASP A 86 -0.06 13.99 4.53
C ASP A 86 0.51 13.38 3.24
N GLU A 87 1.84 13.29 3.18
CA GLU A 87 2.57 12.73 2.04
C GLU A 87 2.51 11.20 2.04
N LEU A 88 2.57 10.58 3.23
CA LEU A 88 2.40 9.15 3.40
C LEU A 88 0.97 8.72 3.05
N GLU A 89 -0.04 9.46 3.51
CA GLU A 89 -1.44 9.20 3.15
C GLU A 89 -1.66 9.24 1.64
N GLU A 90 -1.07 10.20 0.94
CA GLU A 90 -1.16 10.27 -0.52
C GLU A 90 -0.55 9.03 -1.18
N ILE A 91 0.61 8.56 -0.71
CA ILE A 91 1.27 7.34 -1.23
C ILE A 91 0.37 6.11 -1.04
N LEU A 92 -0.12 5.89 0.18
CA LEU A 92 -0.98 4.73 0.50
C LEU A 92 -2.32 4.81 -0.24
N GLU A 93 -2.91 6.00 -0.39
CA GLU A 93 -4.15 6.19 -1.16
C GLU A 93 -3.94 5.84 -2.64
N LYS A 94 -2.78 6.15 -3.23
CA LYS A 94 -2.49 5.80 -4.63
C LYS A 94 -2.13 4.34 -4.82
N GLU A 95 -1.68 3.65 -3.79
CA GLU A 95 -1.46 2.21 -3.83
C GLU A 95 -2.79 1.45 -4.07
N LEU A 96 -3.90 1.94 -3.52
CA LEU A 96 -5.23 1.40 -3.78
C LEU A 96 -5.57 1.34 -5.28
N ILE A 97 -5.00 2.23 -6.10
CA ILE A 97 -5.17 2.19 -7.56
C ILE A 97 -4.56 0.91 -8.12
N TYR A 98 -3.35 0.56 -7.68
CA TYR A 98 -2.70 -0.69 -8.10
C TYR A 98 -3.51 -1.91 -7.62
N LEU A 99 -3.94 -1.93 -6.37
CA LEU A 99 -4.76 -3.01 -5.82
C LEU A 99 -6.07 -3.21 -6.62
N ARG A 100 -6.71 -2.13 -7.08
CA ARG A 100 -7.84 -2.19 -8.02
C ARG A 100 -7.44 -2.72 -9.39
N MET A 101 -6.32 -2.26 -9.93
CA MET A 101 -5.83 -2.69 -11.26
C MET A 101 -5.58 -4.19 -11.33
N ILE A 102 -5.06 -4.79 -10.26
CA ILE A 102 -4.81 -6.24 -10.19
C ILE A 102 -6.02 -7.04 -9.69
N GLY A 103 -7.10 -6.37 -9.28
CA GLY A 103 -8.33 -7.01 -8.84
C GLY A 103 -8.28 -7.60 -7.42
N LEU A 104 -7.39 -7.08 -6.55
CA LEU A 104 -7.37 -7.44 -5.13
C LEU A 104 -8.48 -6.73 -4.32
N ILE A 105 -8.97 -5.61 -4.82
CA ILE A 105 -10.12 -4.90 -4.26
C ILE A 105 -11.12 -4.60 -5.38
N ASP A 106 -12.39 -4.93 -5.14
CA ASP A 106 -13.50 -4.54 -6.01
C ASP A 106 -13.89 -3.08 -5.73
N ASP A 107 -14.35 -2.36 -6.75
CA ASP A 107 -14.98 -1.02 -6.65
C ASP A 107 -16.37 -1.08 -5.95
N GLU A 108 -16.55 -1.95 -4.95
CA GLU A 108 -17.81 -2.11 -4.20
C GLU A 108 -18.09 -0.96 -3.19
N ASP A 109 -17.76 0.27 -3.59
CA ASP A 109 -18.37 1.48 -3.05
C ASP A 109 -18.97 2.36 -4.18
N GLY A 110 -19.49 1.73 -5.24
CA GLY A 110 -20.10 2.47 -6.35
C GLY A 110 -20.92 1.71 -7.39
N LEU A 111 -22.06 1.13 -6.97
CA LEU A 111 -23.22 0.71 -7.79
C LEU A 111 -23.12 -0.58 -8.63
N PRO A 112 -24.23 -1.36 -8.72
CA PRO A 112 -24.30 -2.57 -9.51
C PRO A 112 -24.24 -2.25 -11.00
N HIS A 113 -23.25 -2.79 -11.70
CA HIS A 113 -23.35 -2.96 -13.15
C HIS A 113 -24.27 -4.16 -13.42
N LEU A 114 -25.56 -3.87 -13.59
CA LEU A 114 -26.48 -4.74 -14.32
C LEU A 114 -25.89 -5.01 -15.72
N ASN A 115 -25.67 -6.28 -16.03
CA ASN A 115 -25.91 -6.85 -17.36
C ASN A 115 -26.37 -8.31 -17.22
#